data_AF-A0A524DG28-F1
#
_entry.id   AF-A0A524DG28-F1
#
_cell.length_a   1.000
_cell.length_b   1.000
_cell.length_c   1.000
_cell.angle_alpha   90.00
_cell.angle_beta   90.00
_cell.angle_gamma   90.00
#
_symmetry.space_group_name_H-M   'P 1'
#
loop_
_entity.id
_entity.type
_entity.pdbx_description
1 polymer ?
#
loop_
_entity_poly.entity_id
_entity_poly.type
_entity_poly.pdbx_seq_one_letter_code
_entity_poly.pdbx_strand_id
1 'polypeptide(L)'
;MSKGKLEEEKNESLRFFTEAIEYFNLKDKKSHKNTPTSQNGNILRSQMLTELNNLKDLLLNNPDTKISELSEEQKQEFDEFLHNFSKCPICGCSNHLFNLKKFYFDQELEDIKDFLLEIMKSNNHKVGKFHYQTGIPCCKCFKKYFES
;
A
#
# COMPACT_ATOMS: atom_id res chain seq x y z
N MET A 1 38.45 -7.99 -23.84
CA MET A 1 37.72 -6.94 -24.59
C MET A 1 36.29 -6.87 -24.05
N SER A 2 35.91 -5.90 -23.21
CA SER A 2 34.49 -5.73 -22.79
C SER A 2 34.12 -4.46 -21.99
N LYS A 3 35.03 -3.50 -21.72
CA LYS A 3 34.65 -2.26 -21.00
C LYS A 3 34.37 -1.06 -21.91
N GLY A 4 35.03 -0.95 -23.07
CA GLY A 4 34.84 0.18 -24.00
C GLY A 4 33.48 0.21 -24.72
N LYS A 5 32.94 -0.95 -25.12
CA LYS A 5 31.66 -1.04 -25.84
C LYS A 5 30.45 -0.61 -25.01
N LEU A 6 30.48 -0.86 -23.69
CA LEU A 6 29.36 -0.61 -22.78
C LEU A 6 29.23 0.88 -22.39
N GLU A 7 30.35 1.62 -22.45
CA GLU A 7 30.36 3.08 -22.25
C GLU A 7 29.95 3.82 -23.54
N GLU A 8 30.30 3.29 -24.71
CA GLU A 8 29.83 3.81 -26.00
C GLU A 8 28.31 3.72 -26.15
N GLU A 9 27.70 2.56 -25.86
CA GLU A 9 26.23 2.38 -25.95
C GLU A 9 25.46 3.29 -24.99
N LYS A 10 25.97 3.53 -23.77
CA LYS A 10 25.36 4.48 -22.83
C LYS A 10 25.48 5.92 -23.31
N ASN A 11 26.63 6.29 -23.89
CA ASN A 11 26.85 7.62 -24.42
C ASN A 11 25.99 7.87 -25.68
N GLU A 12 25.79 6.85 -26.50
CA GLU A 12 24.92 6.88 -27.67
C GLU A 12 23.43 6.98 -27.27
N SER A 13 23.01 6.23 -26.24
CA SER A 13 21.68 6.35 -25.66
C SER A 13 21.41 7.74 -25.09
N LEU A 14 22.37 8.32 -24.36
CA LEU A 14 22.26 9.69 -23.81
C LEU A 14 22.24 10.76 -24.92
N ARG A 15 22.97 10.55 -26.03
CA ARG A 15 22.91 11.42 -27.21
C ARG A 15 21.52 11.41 -27.85
N PHE A 16 20.90 10.23 -27.98
CA PHE A 16 19.54 10.10 -28.51
C PHE A 16 18.51 10.86 -27.67
N PHE A 17 18.59 10.79 -26.34
CA PHE A 17 17.67 11.55 -25.46
C PHE A 17 17.89 13.06 -25.55
N THR A 18 19.14 13.50 -25.70
CA THR A 18 19.49 14.93 -25.83
C THR A 18 18.97 15.48 -27.17
N GLU A 19 19.18 14.73 -28.26
CA GLU A 19 18.75 15.10 -29.61
C GLU A 19 17.22 15.11 -29.75
N ALA A 20 16.52 14.17 -29.11
CA ALA A 20 15.07 14.17 -29.05
C ALA A 20 14.52 15.43 -28.35
N ILE A 21 15.10 15.82 -27.20
CA ILE A 21 14.71 17.03 -26.47
C ILE A 21 14.93 18.29 -27.33
N GLU A 22 16.06 18.38 -28.03
CA GLU A 22 16.35 19.50 -28.93
C GLU A 22 15.38 19.57 -30.10
N TYR A 23 15.01 18.43 -30.69
CA TYR A 23 14.02 18.36 -31.77
C TYR A 23 12.62 18.82 -31.34
N PHE A 24 12.17 18.46 -30.13
CA PHE A 24 10.91 18.94 -29.58
C PHE A 24 10.96 20.46 -29.32
N ASN A 25 12.07 20.97 -28.77
CA ASN A 25 12.25 22.41 -28.53
C ASN A 25 12.37 23.24 -29.83
N LEU A 26 12.87 22.66 -30.91
CA LEU A 26 12.95 23.30 -32.23
C LEU A 26 11.59 23.41 -32.93
N LYS A 27 10.67 22.46 -32.69
CA LYS A 27 9.30 22.54 -33.20
C LYS A 27 8.49 23.68 -32.57
N ASP A 28 8.78 24.04 -31.32
CA ASP A 28 8.13 25.16 -30.64
C ASP A 28 8.59 26.53 -31.18
N LYS A 29 9.81 26.64 -31.73
CA LYS A 29 10.36 27.91 -32.24
C LYS A 29 9.91 28.28 -33.66
N LYS A 30 9.19 27.41 -34.40
CA LYS A 30 8.78 27.66 -35.79
C LYS A 30 7.28 27.85 -36.02
N SER A 31 6.48 28.06 -34.97
CA SER A 31 5.05 28.35 -35.15
C SER A 31 4.58 29.55 -34.33
N HIS A 32 4.86 30.76 -34.81
CA HIS A 32 4.06 31.93 -34.45
C HIS A 32 2.96 32.11 -35.49
N LYS A 33 1.85 31.37 -35.30
CA LYS A 33 0.50 31.83 -35.64
C LYS A 33 -0.45 31.38 -34.52
N ASN A 34 -0.74 32.34 -33.64
CA ASN A 34 -1.87 32.45 -32.70
C ASN A 34 -2.69 31.18 -32.43
N THR A 35 -2.43 30.52 -31.31
CA THR A 35 -3.41 29.67 -30.60
C THR A 35 -3.19 29.75 -29.08
N PRO A 36 -4.23 29.96 -28.27
CA PRO A 36 -4.11 29.94 -26.81
C PRO A 36 -4.19 28.49 -26.34
N THR A 37 -3.09 27.74 -26.34
CA THR A 37 -3.14 26.34 -25.85
C THR A 37 -1.81 25.83 -25.30
N SER A 38 -1.12 26.62 -24.47
CA SER A 38 0.04 26.18 -23.67
C SER A 38 -0.36 25.64 -22.28
N GLN A 39 -1.66 25.58 -21.96
CA GLN A 39 -2.13 25.06 -20.67
C GLN A 39 -2.40 23.54 -20.70
N ASN A 40 -2.81 22.97 -21.84
CA ASN A 40 -3.26 21.57 -21.92
C ASN A 40 -2.13 20.53 -21.73
N GLY A 41 -0.90 20.81 -22.18
CA GLY A 41 0.24 19.90 -21.96
C GLY A 41 0.65 19.82 -20.49
N ASN A 42 0.56 20.94 -19.77
CA ASN A 42 0.81 21.01 -18.33
C ASN A 42 -0.31 20.34 -17.53
N ILE A 43 -1.56 20.40 -18.01
CA ILE A 43 -2.70 19.71 -17.41
C ILE A 43 -2.53 18.19 -17.53
N LEU A 44 -2.23 17.66 -18.72
CA LEU A 44 -2.06 16.21 -18.87
C LEU A 44 -0.88 15.68 -18.04
N ARG A 45 0.23 16.44 -18.02
CA ARG A 45 1.41 16.09 -17.21
C ARG A 45 1.09 16.10 -15.71
N SER A 46 0.39 17.12 -15.21
CA SER A 46 0.02 17.21 -13.79
C SER A 46 -1.00 16.14 -13.38
N GLN A 47 -1.96 15.83 -14.25
CA GLN A 47 -2.90 14.72 -14.06
C GLN A 47 -2.16 13.38 -13.96
N MET A 48 -1.25 13.09 -14.90
CA MET A 48 -0.43 11.88 -14.85
C MET A 48 0.43 11.79 -13.58
N LEU A 49 1.06 12.89 -13.15
CA LEU A 49 1.83 12.92 -11.91
C LEU A 49 0.96 12.65 -10.68
N THR A 50 -0.28 13.17 -10.68
CA THR A 50 -1.24 12.92 -9.61
C THR A 50 -1.65 11.45 -9.57
N GLU A 51 -1.97 10.86 -10.73
CA GLU A 51 -2.31 9.43 -10.79
C GLU A 51 -1.12 8.53 -10.40
N LEU A 52 0.10 8.89 -10.77
CA LEU A 52 1.31 8.17 -10.34
C LEU A 52 1.52 8.22 -8.82
N ASN A 53 1.25 9.37 -8.20
CA ASN A 53 1.30 9.51 -6.74
C ASN A 53 0.20 8.66 -6.08
N ASN A 54 -1.03 8.71 -6.59
CA ASN A 54 -2.13 7.88 -6.11
C ASN A 54 -1.80 6.38 -6.19
N LEU A 55 -1.21 5.94 -7.30
CA LEU A 55 -0.76 4.55 -7.48
C LEU A 55 0.35 4.17 -6.50
N LYS A 56 1.31 5.06 -6.28
CA LYS A 56 2.38 4.86 -5.29
C LYS A 56 1.81 4.70 -3.89
N ASP A 57 0.82 5.52 -3.52
CA ASP A 57 0.17 5.45 -2.20
C ASP A 57 -0.63 4.16 -2.03
N LEU A 58 -1.30 3.68 -3.09
CA LEU A 58 -1.99 2.38 -3.08
C LEU A 58 -1.01 1.20 -2.94
N LEU A 59 0.18 1.30 -3.54
CA LEU A 59 1.22 0.26 -3.44
C LEU A 59 1.89 0.23 -2.06
N LEU A 60 2.21 1.39 -1.48
CA LEU A 60 2.81 1.50 -0.15
C LEU A 60 1.84 1.07 0.96
N ASN A 61 0.55 1.32 0.77
CA ASN A 61 -0.50 0.90 1.70
C ASN A 61 -1.01 -0.53 1.43
N ASN A 62 -0.42 -1.25 0.47
CA ASN A 62 -0.80 -2.63 0.24
C ASN A 62 -0.22 -3.50 1.37
N PRO A 63 -1.04 -4.21 2.16
CA PRO A 63 -0.54 -5.02 3.25
C PRO A 63 0.37 -6.16 2.76
N ASP A 64 0.25 -6.61 1.50
CA ASP A 64 1.03 -7.73 0.99
C ASP A 64 2.52 -7.41 0.80
N THR A 65 2.88 -6.14 0.55
CA THR A 65 4.30 -5.74 0.49
C THR A 65 4.94 -5.80 1.88
N LYS A 66 4.22 -5.35 2.91
CA LYS A 66 4.66 -5.38 4.31
C LYS A 66 4.87 -6.79 4.85
N ILE A 67 4.10 -7.78 4.39
CA ILE A 67 4.28 -9.20 4.79
C ILE A 67 5.65 -9.73 4.35
N SER A 68 6.14 -9.33 3.18
CA SER A 68 7.41 -9.81 2.64
C SER A 68 8.63 -9.32 3.43
N GLU A 69 8.47 -8.23 4.18
CA GLU A 69 9.50 -7.59 5.01
C GLU A 69 9.57 -8.18 6.43
N LEU A 70 8.60 -9.02 6.82
CA LEU A 70 8.57 -9.65 8.14
C LEU A 70 9.67 -10.71 8.29
N SER A 71 10.25 -10.80 9.49
CA SER A 71 11.06 -11.95 9.91
C SER A 71 10.23 -13.23 10.00
N GLU A 72 10.87 -14.40 9.99
CA GLU A 72 10.16 -15.69 10.09
C GLU A 72 9.32 -15.82 11.36
N GLU A 73 9.80 -15.29 12.49
CA GLU A 73 9.08 -15.26 13.77
C GLU A 73 7.83 -14.38 13.67
N GLN A 74 7.95 -13.20 13.06
CA GLN A 74 6.83 -12.28 12.85
C GLN A 74 5.81 -12.83 11.84
N LYS A 75 6.24 -13.60 10.84
CA LYS A 75 5.33 -14.28 9.92
C LYS A 75 4.50 -15.34 10.64
N GLN A 76 5.10 -16.11 11.55
CA GLN A 76 4.36 -17.07 12.36
C GLN A 76 3.33 -16.37 13.25
N GLU A 77 3.72 -15.31 13.96
CA GLU A 77 2.78 -14.53 14.79
C GLU A 77 1.64 -13.95 13.96
N PHE A 78 1.94 -13.45 12.75
CA PHE A 78 0.95 -12.95 11.82
C PHE A 78 -0.02 -14.04 11.34
N ASP A 79 0.47 -15.21 10.97
CA ASP A 79 -0.38 -16.33 10.53
C ASP A 79 -1.28 -16.82 11.66
N GLU A 80 -0.76 -16.91 12.89
CA GLU A 80 -1.54 -17.21 14.09
C GLU A 80 -2.61 -16.15 14.36
N PHE A 81 -2.27 -14.87 14.19
CA PHE A 81 -3.19 -13.76 14.33
C PHE A 81 -4.36 -13.87 13.35
N LEU A 82 -4.06 -14.12 12.07
CA LEU A 82 -5.07 -14.29 11.03
C LEU A 82 -5.98 -15.48 11.31
N HIS A 83 -5.42 -16.58 11.79
CA HIS A 83 -6.19 -17.77 12.16
C HIS A 83 -7.13 -17.48 13.33
N ASN A 84 -6.62 -16.91 14.43
CA ASN A 84 -7.39 -16.67 15.66
C ASN A 84 -8.52 -15.65 15.47
N PHE A 85 -8.30 -14.62 14.64
CA PHE A 85 -9.32 -13.59 14.37
C PHE A 85 -10.06 -13.80 13.05
N SER A 86 -9.96 -14.99 12.45
CA SER A 86 -10.67 -15.34 11.22
C SER A 86 -12.20 -15.35 11.37
N LYS A 87 -12.72 -15.43 12.60
CA LYS A 87 -14.17 -15.45 12.90
C LYS A 87 -14.57 -14.24 13.72
N CYS A 88 -15.71 -13.66 13.37
CA CYS A 88 -16.28 -12.54 14.11
C CYS A 88 -16.87 -13.01 15.46
N PRO A 89 -16.52 -12.37 16.58
CA PRO A 89 -17.06 -12.74 17.90
C PRO A 89 -18.55 -12.40 18.06
N ILE A 90 -19.10 -11.51 17.23
CA ILE A 90 -20.48 -11.05 17.35
C ILE A 90 -21.46 -11.94 16.59
N CYS A 91 -21.09 -12.34 15.36
CA CYS A 91 -21.99 -13.09 14.47
C CYS A 91 -21.46 -14.47 14.03
N GLY A 92 -20.21 -14.81 14.36
CA GLY A 92 -19.57 -16.07 13.95
C GLY A 92 -19.21 -16.17 12.46
N CYS A 93 -19.55 -15.19 11.63
CA CYS A 93 -19.17 -15.17 10.21
C CYS A 93 -17.65 -14.98 10.06
N SER A 94 -17.10 -15.43 8.92
CA SER A 94 -15.69 -15.21 8.61
C SER A 94 -15.40 -13.72 8.38
N ASN A 95 -14.27 -13.27 8.94
CA ASN A 95 -13.72 -11.96 8.66
C ASN A 95 -13.06 -11.92 7.28
N HIS A 96 -13.11 -10.76 6.63
CA HIS A 96 -12.39 -10.57 5.38
C HIS A 96 -10.89 -10.52 5.68
N LEU A 97 -10.13 -11.38 5.00
CA LEU A 97 -8.68 -11.47 5.18
C LEU A 97 -8.01 -10.11 4.98
N PHE A 98 -8.39 -9.38 3.92
CA PHE A 98 -7.87 -8.04 3.65
C PHE A 98 -8.00 -7.09 4.85
N ASN A 99 -9.14 -7.12 5.55
CA ASN A 99 -9.37 -6.25 6.71
C ASN A 99 -8.49 -6.65 7.90
N LEU A 100 -8.28 -7.96 8.13
CA LEU A 100 -7.39 -8.44 9.17
C LEU A 100 -5.93 -8.06 8.89
N LYS A 101 -5.49 -8.21 7.64
CA LYS A 101 -4.15 -7.78 7.22
C LYS A 101 -3.99 -6.27 7.42
N LYS A 102 -4.96 -5.48 6.95
CA LYS A 102 -4.96 -4.03 7.12
C LYS A 102 -4.87 -3.66 8.60
N PHE A 103 -5.71 -4.26 9.44
CA PHE A 103 -5.71 -4.02 10.89
C PHE A 103 -4.34 -4.35 11.52
N TYR A 104 -3.73 -5.47 11.15
CA TYR A 104 -2.44 -5.89 11.70
C TYR A 104 -1.31 -4.89 11.39
N PHE A 105 -1.32 -4.29 10.20
CA PHE A 105 -0.32 -3.33 9.76
C PHE A 105 -0.73 -1.86 10.00
N ASP A 106 -1.82 -1.62 10.73
CA ASP A 106 -2.30 -0.29 11.06
C ASP A 106 -1.56 0.25 12.30
N GLN A 107 -0.80 1.34 12.12
CA GLN A 107 -0.04 1.96 13.20
C GLN A 107 -0.94 2.67 14.20
N GLU A 108 -2.12 3.13 13.79
CA GLU A 108 -3.05 3.82 14.69
C GLU A 108 -3.72 2.87 15.68
N LEU A 109 -3.67 1.56 15.40
CA LEU A 109 -4.30 0.51 16.20
C LEU A 109 -3.27 -0.39 16.89
N GLU A 110 -2.02 0.05 16.98
CA GLU A 110 -0.90 -0.73 17.53
C GLU A 110 -1.16 -1.20 18.96
N ASP A 111 -1.66 -0.32 19.84
CA ASP A 111 -2.01 -0.67 21.23
C ASP A 111 -3.08 -1.79 21.29
N ILE A 112 -4.06 -1.75 20.39
CA ILE A 112 -5.14 -2.75 20.34
C ILE A 112 -4.61 -4.07 19.78
N LYS A 113 -3.75 -4.00 18.75
CA LYS A 113 -3.07 -5.17 18.19
C LYS A 113 -2.23 -5.87 19.25
N ASP A 114 -1.41 -5.13 20.00
CA ASP A 114 -0.55 -5.69 21.04
C ASP A 114 -1.37 -6.36 22.14
N PHE A 115 -2.45 -5.72 22.58
CA PHE A 115 -3.39 -6.32 23.52
C PHE A 115 -4.02 -7.62 22.99
N LEU A 116 -4.41 -7.67 21.71
CA LEU A 116 -4.95 -8.87 21.09
C LEU A 116 -3.90 -10.00 21.00
N LEU A 117 -2.66 -9.66 20.67
CA LEU A 117 -1.54 -10.61 20.63
C LEU A 117 -1.21 -11.15 22.02
N GLU A 118 -1.24 -10.31 23.06
CA GLU A 118 -1.08 -10.76 24.44
C GLU A 118 -2.18 -11.74 24.86
N ILE A 119 -3.44 -11.45 24.49
CA ILE A 119 -4.56 -12.36 24.78
C ILE A 119 -4.37 -13.70 24.08
N MET A 120 -3.91 -13.71 22.82
CA MET A 120 -3.61 -14.95 22.11
C MET A 120 -2.57 -15.79 22.84
N LYS A 121 -1.50 -15.16 23.35
CA LYS A 121 -0.41 -15.84 24.07
C LYS A 121 -0.84 -16.34 25.46
N SER A 122 -1.80 -15.65 26.08
CA SER A 122 -2.07 -15.84 27.51
C SER A 122 -2.87 -17.09 27.87
N ASN A 123 -3.50 -17.82 26.93
CA ASN A 123 -4.38 -19.00 27.16
C ASN A 123 -5.49 -18.82 28.22
N ASN A 124 -5.58 -17.66 28.85
CA ASN A 124 -6.42 -17.33 29.99
C ASN A 124 -7.50 -16.37 29.53
N HIS A 125 -8.50 -16.88 28.81
CA HIS A 125 -9.75 -16.14 28.54
C HIS A 125 -10.65 -16.02 29.78
N LYS A 126 -10.07 -16.13 30.98
CA LYS A 126 -10.77 -16.23 32.26
C LYS A 126 -10.22 -15.18 33.21
N VAL A 127 -10.98 -14.11 33.40
CA VAL A 127 -10.84 -13.21 34.54
C VAL A 127 -11.87 -13.68 35.57
N GLY A 128 -11.43 -14.49 36.52
CA GLY A 128 -12.31 -15.12 37.51
C GLY A 128 -13.27 -16.15 36.89
N LYS A 129 -14.58 -15.93 37.03
CA LYS A 129 -15.65 -16.83 36.53
C LYS A 129 -16.24 -16.42 35.18
N PHE A 130 -15.85 -15.29 34.61
CA PHE A 130 -16.44 -14.76 33.38
C PHE A 130 -15.63 -15.20 32.15
N HIS A 131 -16.34 -15.76 31.17
CA HIS A 131 -15.81 -15.92 29.82
C HIS A 131 -16.14 -14.65 29.04
N TYR A 132 -15.11 -13.89 28.65
CA TYR A 132 -15.25 -12.81 27.68
C TYR A 132 -14.76 -13.30 26.33
N GLN A 133 -15.51 -13.00 25.26
CA GLN A 133 -15.07 -13.23 23.88
C GLN A 133 -14.36 -11.98 23.38
N THR A 134 -13.04 -12.06 23.28
CA THR A 134 -12.21 -11.07 22.60
C THR A 134 -12.08 -11.43 21.13
N GLY A 135 -12.18 -10.44 20.25
CA GLY A 135 -11.94 -10.64 18.83
C GLY A 135 -12.26 -9.42 17.99
N ILE A 136 -12.05 -9.55 16.68
CA ILE A 136 -12.23 -8.46 15.73
C ILE A 136 -13.60 -8.58 15.07
N PRO A 137 -14.47 -7.55 15.14
CA PRO A 137 -15.77 -7.58 14.50
C PRO A 137 -15.66 -7.59 12.97
N CYS A 138 -16.54 -8.31 12.29
CA CYS A 138 -16.61 -8.23 10.82
C CYS A 138 -17.15 -6.87 10.38
N CYS A 139 -16.89 -6.50 9.12
CA CYS A 139 -17.29 -5.19 8.57
C CYS A 139 -18.78 -4.88 8.79
N LYS A 140 -19.67 -5.88 8.68
CA LYS A 140 -21.11 -5.70 8.91
C LYS A 140 -21.42 -5.36 10.37
N CYS A 141 -20.77 -6.07 11.32
CA CYS A 141 -20.97 -5.81 12.74
C CYS A 141 -20.32 -4.48 13.16
N PHE A 142 -19.12 -4.20 12.65
CA PHE A 142 -18.44 -2.94 12.91
C PHE A 142 -19.33 -1.75 12.49
N LYS A 143 -19.80 -1.75 11.24
CA LYS A 143 -20.70 -0.72 10.74
C LYS A 143 -21.98 -0.59 11.57
N LYS A 144 -22.59 -1.72 11.96
CA LYS A 144 -23.84 -1.73 12.72
C LYS A 144 -23.70 -1.13 14.12
N TYR A 145 -22.59 -1.35 14.81
CA TYR A 145 -22.44 -1.00 16.23
C TYR A 145 -21.53 0.22 16.48
N PHE A 146 -20.72 0.64 15.52
CA PHE A 146 -19.68 1.67 15.72
C PHE A 146 -19.73 2.84 14.73
N GLU A 147 -20.37 2.70 13.56
CA GLU A 147 -20.49 3.78 12.56
C GLU A 147 -21.92 4.39 12.54
N SER A 148 -22.64 4.32 13.67
CA SER A 148 -24.02 4.82 13.81
C SER A 148 -24.10 6.34 13.88
#